data_AF-E5A6U4-F1
#
_entry.id   AF-E5A6U4-F1
#
_cell.length_a   1.000
_cell.length_b   1.000
_cell.length_c   1.000
_cell.angle_alpha   90.00
_cell.angle_beta   90.00
_cell.angle_gamma   90.00
#
_symmetry.space_group_name_H-M   'P 1'
#
loop_
_entity.id
_entity.type
_entity.pdbx_description
1 polymer ?
#
loop_
_entity_poly.entity_id
_entity_poly.type
_entity_poly.pdbx_seq_one_letter_code
_entity_poly.pdbx_strand_id
1 'polypeptide(L)'
;MASNPLQNSSLPALPQHQQSDTGLTSALASRYHAHLPIATLSSQGIVAVNTYTDASRGVDGGKEGSAHQAAEDLAQRSYMRLGHRSEDQAIVFLYVNSI
;
A
#
# COMPACT_ATOMS: atom_id res chain seq x y z
N MET A 1 -6.24 -21.59 8.79
CA MET A 1 -7.03 -20.33 8.86
C MET A 1 -7.11 -19.80 7.44
N ALA A 2 -8.29 -19.75 6.81
CA ALA A 2 -8.41 -19.23 5.45
C ALA A 2 -8.04 -17.74 5.47
N SER A 3 -7.12 -17.30 4.61
CA SER A 3 -6.78 -15.89 4.47
C SER A 3 -8.03 -15.14 3.98
N ASN A 4 -8.40 -14.06 4.68
CA ASN A 4 -9.50 -13.21 4.24
C ASN A 4 -9.09 -12.59 2.89
N PRO A 5 -9.79 -12.87 1.77
CA PRO A 5 -9.38 -12.39 0.45
C PRO A 5 -9.35 -10.85 0.36
N LEU A 6 -10.16 -10.16 1.18
CA LEU A 6 -10.17 -8.70 1.28
C LEU A 6 -8.89 -8.13 1.91
N GLN A 7 -8.08 -8.96 2.57
CA GLN A 7 -6.81 -8.57 3.17
C GLN A 7 -5.62 -8.89 2.24
N ASN A 8 -5.86 -9.19 0.96
CA ASN A 8 -4.79 -9.21 -0.02
C ASN A 8 -4.13 -7.82 -0.11
N SER A 9 -2.80 -7.78 -0.14
CA SER A 9 -2.05 -6.51 -0.27
C SER A 9 -2.19 -5.92 -1.67
N SER A 10 -2.29 -6.76 -2.70
CA SER A 10 -2.47 -6.33 -4.09
C SER A 10 -3.94 -6.12 -4.41
N LEU A 11 -4.36 -4.85 -4.55
CA LEU A 11 -5.73 -4.52 -4.93
C LEU A 11 -6.11 -5.08 -6.31
N PRO A 12 -5.23 -5.05 -7.34
CA PRO A 12 -5.53 -5.70 -8.62
C PRO A 12 -5.71 -7.22 -8.54
N ALA A 13 -5.20 -7.86 -7.48
CA ALA A 13 -5.35 -9.31 -7.28
C ALA A 13 -6.62 -9.68 -6.51
N LEU A 14 -7.47 -8.71 -6.15
CA LEU A 14 -8.80 -8.98 -5.61
C LEU A 14 -9.68 -9.67 -6.67
N PRO A 15 -10.60 -10.56 -6.26
CA PRO A 15 -11.58 -11.16 -7.16
C PRO A 15 -12.34 -10.12 -7.99
N GLN A 16 -12.72 -10.46 -9.22
CA GLN A 16 -13.37 -9.53 -10.16
C GLN A 16 -14.61 -8.82 -9.58
N HIS A 17 -15.40 -9.52 -8.76
CA HIS A 17 -16.60 -8.94 -8.12
C HIS A 17 -16.28 -7.92 -7.02
N GLN A 18 -15.02 -7.83 -6.58
CA GLN A 18 -14.51 -6.88 -5.57
C GLN A 18 -13.74 -5.70 -6.20
N GLN A 19 -13.61 -5.66 -7.53
CA GLN A 19 -12.94 -4.56 -8.25
C GLN A 19 -13.82 -3.31 -8.43
N SER A 20 -15.04 -3.29 -7.87
CA SER A 20 -15.90 -2.11 -7.83
C SER A 20 -15.47 -1.14 -6.72
N ASP A 21 -15.90 0.12 -6.79
CA ASP A 21 -15.61 1.13 -5.75
C ASP A 21 -15.98 0.64 -4.35
N THR A 22 -17.15 0.02 -4.20
CA THR A 22 -17.59 -0.59 -2.94
C THR A 22 -16.69 -1.73 -2.49
N GLY A 23 -16.25 -2.58 -3.43
CA GLY A 23 -15.36 -3.70 -3.14
C GLY A 23 -13.97 -3.24 -2.70
N LEU A 24 -13.38 -2.28 -3.41
CA LEU A 24 -12.08 -1.69 -3.07
C LEU A 24 -12.13 -0.96 -1.72
N THR A 25 -13.20 -0.19 -1.48
CA THR A 25 -13.42 0.48 -0.19
C THR A 25 -13.55 -0.55 0.93
N SER A 26 -14.29 -1.64 0.71
CA SER A 26 -14.44 -2.73 1.69
C SER A 26 -13.11 -3.45 1.96
N ALA A 27 -12.28 -3.65 0.94
CA ALA A 27 -10.95 -4.22 1.09
C ALA A 27 -10.04 -3.31 1.92
N LEU A 28 -9.97 -2.01 1.59
CA LEU A 28 -9.19 -1.03 2.36
C LEU A 28 -9.68 -0.91 3.82
N ALA A 29 -10.99 -0.91 4.05
CA ALA A 29 -11.56 -0.91 5.40
C ALA A 29 -11.19 -2.18 6.19
N SER A 30 -11.31 -3.36 5.56
CA SER A 30 -10.89 -4.64 6.15
C SER A 30 -9.41 -4.64 6.56
N ARG A 31 -8.54 -4.07 5.72
CA ARG A 31 -7.11 -3.89 6.01
C ARG A 31 -6.86 -2.91 7.15
N TYR A 32 -7.56 -1.78 7.18
CA TYR A 32 -7.47 -0.80 8.26
C TYR A 32 -7.79 -1.42 9.62
N HIS A 33 -8.90 -2.16 9.72
CA HIS A 33 -9.30 -2.83 10.96
C HIS A 33 -8.34 -3.95 11.40
N ALA A 34 -7.57 -4.49 10.46
CA ALA A 34 -6.53 -5.48 10.73
C ALA A 34 -5.13 -4.86 10.97
N HIS A 35 -5.03 -3.52 11.08
CA HIS A 35 -3.75 -2.81 11.21
C HIS A 35 -2.75 -3.11 10.07
N LEU A 36 -3.27 -3.24 8.84
CA LEU A 36 -2.49 -3.44 7.62
C LEU A 36 -2.48 -2.15 6.78
N PRO A 37 -1.60 -1.17 7.05
CA PRO A 37 -1.72 0.19 6.52
C PRO A 37 -1.45 0.32 5.02
N ILE A 38 -0.81 -0.67 4.39
CA ILE A 38 -0.32 -0.58 3.00
C ILE A 38 -1.06 -1.54 2.09
N ALA A 39 -1.51 -1.04 0.94
CA ALA A 39 -1.96 -1.86 -0.20
C ALA A 39 -1.17 -1.45 -1.46
N THR A 40 -1.01 -2.36 -2.42
CA THR A 40 -0.30 -2.13 -3.68
C THR A 40 -1.28 -2.01 -4.84
N LEU A 41 -1.05 -1.01 -5.69
CA LEU A 41 -1.76 -0.81 -6.96
C LEU A 41 -0.96 -1.42 -8.12
N SER A 42 0.37 -1.36 -8.02
CA SER A 42 1.30 -1.90 -9.00
C SER A 42 2.70 -1.97 -8.38
N SER A 43 3.71 -2.31 -9.17
CA SER A 43 5.11 -2.20 -8.74
C SER A 43 5.57 -0.75 -8.47
N GLN A 44 4.81 0.25 -8.93
CA GLN A 44 5.15 1.68 -8.81
C GLN A 44 4.15 2.49 -7.97
N GLY A 45 3.02 1.89 -7.58
CA GLY A 45 1.96 2.58 -6.87
C GLY A 45 1.57 1.83 -5.61
N ILE A 46 1.49 2.57 -4.50
CA ILE A 46 1.00 2.07 -3.22
C ILE A 46 -0.12 2.99 -2.71
N VAL A 47 -1.04 2.42 -1.93
CA VAL A 47 -2.01 3.15 -1.11
C VAL A 47 -1.59 2.97 0.33
N ALA A 48 -1.34 4.08 1.02
CA ALA A 48 -1.11 4.10 2.46
C ALA A 48 -2.33 4.68 3.15
N VAL A 49 -2.95 3.90 4.03
CA VAL A 49 -4.06 4.34 4.88
C VAL A 49 -3.49 4.70 6.25
N ASN A 50 -3.74 5.91 6.71
CA ASN A 50 -3.29 6.36 8.02
C ASN A 50 -4.08 5.62 9.12
N THR A 51 -3.39 4.72 9.83
CA THR A 51 -3.94 3.97 10.97
C THR A 51 -3.82 4.74 12.31
N TYR A 52 -3.38 6.00 12.28
CA TYR A 52 -3.12 6.85 13.46
C TYR A 52 -2.14 6.23 14.46
N THR A 53 -1.27 5.36 13.95
CA THR A 53 -0.14 4.77 14.67
C THR A 53 1.16 5.31 14.07
N ASP A 54 2.28 5.03 14.72
CA ASP A 54 3.61 5.34 14.20
C ASP A 54 3.80 4.72 12.79
N ALA A 55 4.22 5.53 11.81
CA ALA A 55 4.40 5.13 10.42
C ALA A 55 5.51 4.08 10.21
N SER A 56 6.36 3.87 11.22
CA SER A 56 7.37 2.82 11.27
C SER A 56 6.85 1.47 11.79
N ARG A 57 5.58 1.40 12.24
CA ARG A 57 4.95 0.17 12.71
C ARG A 57 4.07 -0.44 11.63
N GLY A 58 4.29 -1.72 11.35
CA GLY A 58 3.53 -2.55 10.44
C GLY A 58 2.93 -3.77 11.16
N VAL A 59 2.90 -4.93 10.49
CA VAL A 59 1.97 -6.04 10.76
C VAL A 59 2.10 -6.66 12.18
N ASP A 60 3.25 -6.52 12.83
CA ASP A 60 3.47 -6.99 14.21
C ASP A 60 4.12 -5.91 15.08
N GLY A 61 3.94 -4.63 14.74
CA GLY A 61 4.59 -3.50 15.40
C GLY A 61 6.06 -3.28 15.00
N GLY A 62 6.63 -4.17 14.18
CA GLY A 62 7.92 -3.98 13.52
C GLY A 62 7.82 -3.16 12.25
N LYS A 63 8.95 -2.95 11.55
CA LYS A 63 9.00 -2.20 10.28
C LYS A 63 8.24 -2.89 9.13
N GLU A 64 8.09 -4.21 9.20
CA GLU A 64 7.51 -4.99 8.11
C GLU A 64 6.05 -4.63 7.83
N GLY A 65 5.73 -4.25 6.59
CA GLY A 65 4.39 -3.82 6.17
C GLY A 65 4.01 -2.42 6.65
N SER A 66 4.96 -1.66 7.20
CA SER A 66 4.76 -0.26 7.60
C SER A 66 4.77 0.69 6.40
N ALA A 67 4.23 1.89 6.59
CA ALA A 67 4.31 2.96 5.59
C ALA A 67 5.76 3.39 5.31
N HIS A 68 6.62 3.38 6.33
CA HIS A 68 8.05 3.65 6.19
C HIS A 68 8.70 2.65 5.22
N GLN A 69 8.53 1.35 5.46
CA GLN A 69 9.12 0.33 4.59
C GLN A 69 8.59 0.46 3.16
N ALA A 70 7.27 0.63 2.99
CA ALA A 70 6.69 0.73 1.67
C ALA A 70 7.24 1.94 0.87
N ALA A 71 7.49 3.06 1.54
CA ALA A 71 8.11 4.24 0.94
C ALA A 71 9.59 3.99 0.58
N GLU A 72 10.35 3.31 1.45
CA GLU A 72 11.74 2.93 1.19
C GLU A 72 11.85 1.95 0.02
N ASP A 73 11.01 0.92 -0.03
CA ASP A 73 10.96 -0.04 -1.11
C ASP A 73 10.61 0.64 -2.45
N LEU A 74 9.68 1.61 -2.43
CA LEU A 74 9.34 2.40 -3.62
C LEU A 74 10.51 3.29 -4.06
N ALA A 75 11.17 3.97 -3.12
CA ALA A 75 12.35 4.78 -3.38
C ALA A 75 13.50 3.94 -3.97
N GLN A 76 13.76 2.77 -3.41
CA GLN A 76 14.78 1.84 -3.91
C GLN A 76 14.47 1.38 -5.33
N ARG A 77 13.21 1.03 -5.63
CA ARG A 77 12.80 0.66 -7.00
C ARG A 77 12.95 1.81 -7.98
N SER A 78 12.57 3.03 -7.59
CA SER A 78 12.78 4.22 -8.42
C SER A 78 14.27 4.46 -8.66
N TYR A 79 15.12 4.38 -7.64
CA TYR A 79 16.57 4.53 -7.77
C TYR A 79 17.18 3.48 -8.71
N MET A 80 16.79 2.21 -8.57
CA MET A 80 17.25 1.16 -9.49
C MET A 80 16.82 1.45 -10.94
N ARG A 81 15.59 1.93 -11.16
CA ARG A 81 15.11 2.30 -12.50
C ARG A 81 15.88 3.48 -13.09
N LEU A 82 16.20 4.49 -12.29
CA LEU A 82 17.04 5.62 -12.69
C LEU A 82 18.39 5.11 -13.23
N GLY A 83 19.07 4.22 -12.48
CA GLY A 83 20.35 3.66 -12.91
C GLY A 83 20.25 2.76 -14.16
N HIS A 84 19.20 1.95 -14.28
CA HIS A 84 19.04 1.03 -15.41
C HIS A 84 18.59 1.70 -16.70
N ARG A 85 17.76 2.75 -16.62
CA ARG A 85 17.16 3.40 -17.80
C ARG A 85 17.77 4.75 -18.13
N SER A 86 18.53 5.33 -17.20
CA SER A 86 19.05 6.71 -17.32
C SER A 86 17.95 7.73 -17.63
N GLU A 87 16.77 7.54 -17.04
CA GLU A 87 15.61 8.42 -17.15
C GLU A 87 15.23 8.97 -15.78
N ASP A 88 14.92 10.26 -15.70
CA ASP A 88 14.49 10.92 -14.47
C ASP A 88 13.29 10.19 -13.83
N GLN A 89 13.32 10.05 -12.50
CA GLN A 89 12.26 9.42 -11.74
C GLN A 89 11.65 10.42 -10.75
N ALA A 90 10.33 10.38 -10.62
CA ALA A 90 9.59 11.17 -9.63
C ALA A 90 8.66 10.28 -8.82
N ILE A 91 8.60 10.52 -7.51
CA ILE A 91 7.60 9.92 -6.61
C ILE A 91 6.68 11.05 -6.17
N VAL A 92 5.38 10.90 -6.46
CA VAL A 92 4.35 11.89 -6.13
C VAL A 92 3.50 11.35 -5.00
N PHE A 93 3.37 12.12 -3.92
CA PHE A 93 2.47 11.81 -2.82
C PHE A 93 1.17 12.59 -2.99
N LEU A 94 0.07 11.85 -3.13
CA LEU A 94 -1.28 12.40 -3.16
C LEU A 94 -1.96 12.03 -1.85
N TYR A 95 -2.56 13.01 -1.17
CA TYR A 95 -3.29 12.78 0.07
C TYR A 95 -4.55 13.65 0.11
N VAL A 96 -5.53 13.18 0.87
CA VAL A 96 -6.77 13.90 1.15
C VAL A 96 -6.79 14.24 2.63
N ASN A 97 -7.07 15.50 2.95
CA ASN A 97 -7.38 15.93 4.31
C ASN A 97 -8.89 16.06 4.40
N SER A 98 -9.56 15.13 5.08
CA SER A 98 -10.99 15.31 5.39
C SER A 98 -11.09 16.34 6.51
N ILE A 99 -11.64 17.51 6.17
CA ILE A 99 -12.09 18.55 7.11
C ILE A 99 -13.41 18.10 7.73
#